data_AF-X1I1F0-F1
#
_entry.id   AF-X1I1F0-F1
#
_cell.length_a   1.000
_cell.length_b   1.000
_cell.length_c   1.000
_cell.angle_alpha   90.00
_cell.angle_beta   90.00
_cell.angle_gamma   90.00
#
_symmetry.space_group_name_H-M   'P 1'
#
loop_
_entity.id
_entity.type
_entity.pdbx_description
1 polymer ?
#
loop_
_entity_poly.entity_id
_entity_poly.type
_entity_poly.pdbx_seq_one_letter_code
_entity_poly.pdbx_strand_id
1 'polypeptide(L)' 'MVDMIKRYGRRAKIEKIISPHTLRHTFATEYYKQTKDIETLRRILGHADISTTTIYITLANIDVENGMKSFKVLA' A
#
# COMPACT_ATOMS: atom_id res chain seq x y z
N MET A 1 -11.19 2.47 -19.83
CA MET A 1 -11.10 2.54 -18.35
C MET A 1 -10.13 3.62 -17.85
N VAL A 2 -9.00 3.85 -18.53
CA VAL A 2 -7.96 4.85 -18.15
C VAL A 2 -8.47 6.31 -18.15
N ASP A 3 -9.49 6.62 -18.94
CA ASP A 3 -10.01 7.99 -19.07
C ASP A 3 -10.86 8.47 -17.90
N MET A 4 -11.53 7.56 -17.18
CA MET A 4 -12.41 7.94 -16.08
C MET A 4 -11.62 8.48 -14.88
N ILE A 5 -10.54 7.79 -14.50
CA ILE A 5 -9.68 8.21 -13.40
C ILE A 5 -9.04 9.57 -13.70
N LYS A 6 -8.52 9.77 -14.91
CA LYS A 6 -7.97 11.08 -15.33
C LYS A 6 -9.01 12.20 -15.28
N ARG A 7 -10.26 11.92 -15.69
CA ARG A 7 -11.37 12.88 -15.63
C ARG A 7 -11.68 13.28 -14.19
N TYR A 8 -11.78 12.32 -13.28
CA TYR A 8 -12.03 12.61 -11.86
C TYR A 8 -10.85 13.27 -11.18
N GLY A 9 -9.61 12.92 -11.53
CA GLY A 9 -8.40 13.59 -11.06
C GLY A 9 -8.37 15.07 -11.40
N ARG A 10 -8.70 15.41 -12.65
CA ARG A 10 -8.83 16.81 -13.09
C ARG A 10 -9.92 17.56 -12.32
N ARG A 11 -11.09 16.95 -12.12
CA ARG A 11 -12.18 17.54 -11.32
C ARG A 11 -11.79 17.77 -9.86
N ALA A 12 -11.00 16.87 -9.28
CA ALA A 12 -10.48 16.96 -7.93
C ALA A 12 -9.24 17.86 -7.80
N LYS A 13 -8.81 18.54 -8.87
CA LYS A 13 -7.61 19.38 -8.92
C LYS A 13 -6.33 18.64 -8.50
N ILE A 14 -6.22 17.35 -8.83
CA ILE A 14 -5.00 16.56 -8.62
C ILE A 14 -4.06 16.79 -9.80
N GLU A 15 -2.92 17.44 -9.55
CA GLU A 15 -1.91 17.73 -10.57
C GLU A 15 -1.03 16.52 -10.91
N LYS A 16 -0.93 15.55 -10.00
CA LYS A 16 -0.16 14.31 -10.20
C LYS A 16 -0.87 13.38 -11.19
N ILE A 17 -0.07 12.64 -11.96
CA ILE A 17 -0.60 11.57 -12.83
C ILE A 17 -1.19 10.47 -11.95
N ILE A 18 -2.51 10.31 -12.00
CA ILE A 18 -3.22 9.22 -11.33
C ILE A 18 -3.65 8.14 -12.32
N SER A 19 -3.46 6.90 -11.91
CA SER A 19 -3.80 5.70 -12.67
C SER A 19 -4.41 4.64 -11.75
N PRO A 20 -5.02 3.57 -12.29
CA PRO A 20 -5.48 2.45 -11.46
C PRO A 20 -4.36 1.88 -10.58
N HIS A 21 -3.14 1.79 -11.11
CA HIS A 21 -1.98 1.33 -10.36
C HIS A 21 -1.65 2.27 -9.19
N THR A 22 -1.64 3.59 -9.43
CA THR A 22 -1.39 4.59 -8.37
C THR A 22 -2.38 4.44 -7.20
N LEU A 23 -3.68 4.26 -7.50
CA LEU A 23 -4.70 4.05 -6.48
C LEU A 23 -4.50 2.73 -5.72
N ARG A 24 -4.19 1.64 -6.44
CA ARG A 24 -3.85 0.35 -5.82
C ARG A 24 -2.67 0.50 -4.86
N HIS A 25 -1.62 1.22 -5.27
CA HIS A 25 -0.46 1.42 -4.42
C HIS A 25 -0.79 2.21 -3.16
N THR A 26 -1.57 3.28 -3.27
CA THR A 26 -2.01 4.08 -2.12
C THR A 26 -2.84 3.23 -1.16
N PHE A 27 -3.84 2.50 -1.66
CA PHE A 27 -4.68 1.62 -0.83
C PHE A 27 -3.85 0.56 -0.09
N ALA A 28 -3.02 -0.17 -0.82
CA ALA A 28 -2.28 -1.29 -0.26
C ALA A 28 -1.22 -0.85 0.76
N THR A 29 -0.54 0.27 0.50
CA THR A 29 0.42 0.86 1.45
C THR A 29 -0.28 1.30 2.74
N GLU A 30 -1.42 1.97 2.63
CA GLU A 30 -2.15 2.48 3.79
C GLU A 30 -2.78 1.36 4.62
N TYR A 31 -3.41 0.38 3.95
CA TYR A 31 -3.96 -0.80 4.60
C TYR A 31 -2.89 -1.54 5.41
N TYR A 32 -1.72 -1.79 4.81
CA TYR A 32 -0.65 -2.49 5.49
C TYR A 32 -0.04 -1.66 6.62
N LYS A 33 0.08 -0.33 6.46
CA LYS A 33 0.54 0.56 7.54
C LYS A 33 -0.33 0.44 8.79
N GLN A 34 -1.65 0.38 8.64
CA GLN A 34 -2.61 0.33 9.75
C GLN A 34 -2.76 -1.08 10.34
N THR A 35 -2.83 -2.11 9.50
CA THR A 35 -3.21 -3.47 9.94
C THR A 35 -2.03 -4.40 10.16
N LYS A 36 -0.90 -4.16 9.48
CA LYS A 36 0.25 -5.08 9.41
C LYS A 36 -0.10 -6.48 8.88
N ASP A 37 -1.27 -6.63 8.24
CA ASP A 37 -1.76 -7.93 7.74
C ASP A 37 -1.58 -8.03 6.22
N ILE A 38 -0.47 -8.65 5.82
CA ILE A 38 -0.13 -8.82 4.40
C ILE A 38 -0.96 -9.91 3.71
N GLU A 39 -1.43 -10.93 4.43
CA GLU A 39 -2.17 -12.06 3.85
C GLU A 39 -3.61 -11.63 3.52
N THR A 40 -4.26 -10.88 4.40
CA THR A 40 -5.57 -10.30 4.08
C THR A 40 -5.44 -9.29 2.94
N LEU A 41 -4.39 -8.46 2.93
CA LEU A 41 -4.14 -7.54 1.81
C LEU A 41 -3.97 -8.29 0.48
N ARG A 42 -3.21 -9.39 0.45
CA ARG A 42 -3.04 -10.24 -0.74
C ARG A 42 -4.39 -10.73 -1.27
N ARG A 43 -5.27 -11.20 -0.37
CA ARG A 43 -6.63 -11.67 -0.72
C ARG A 43 -7.50 -10.55 -1.26
N ILE A 44 -7.49 -9.37 -0.64
CA ILE A 44 -8.23 -8.19 -1.11
C ILE A 44 -7.79 -7.78 -2.52
N LEU A 45 -6.48 -7.83 -2.79
CA LEU A 45 -5.92 -7.49 -4.10
C LEU A 45 -6.07 -8.61 -5.14
N GLY A 46 -6.49 -9.81 -4.74
CA GLY A 46 -6.62 -10.98 -5.61
C GLY A 46 -5.28 -11.50 -6.13
N HIS A 47 -4.19 -11.27 -5.39
CA HIS A 47 -2.85 -11.70 -5.78
C HIS A 47 -2.67 -13.19 -5.52
N ALA A 48 -2.35 -13.97 -6.56
CA ALA A 48 -2.10 -15.40 -6.43
C ALA A 48 -0.84 -15.70 -5.60
N ASP A 49 0.18 -14.86 -5.74
CA ASP A 49 1.46 -14.98 -5.03
C ASP A 49 1.66 -13.81 -4.06
N ILE A 50 2.04 -14.10 -2.82
CA ILE A 50 2.37 -13.13 -1.79
C ILE A 50 3.52 -12.20 -2.21
N SER A 51 4.47 -12.68 -3.03
CA SER A 51 5.63 -11.92 -3.51
C SER A 51 5.23 -10.62 -4.22
N THR A 52 4.13 -10.65 -4.97
CA THR A 52 3.55 -9.46 -5.65
C THR A 52 2.97 -8.43 -4.68
N THR A 53 2.67 -8.83 -3.44
CA THR A 53 2.13 -7.97 -2.38
C THR A 53 3.23 -7.45 -1.47
N THR A 54 4.36 -8.17 -1.34
CA THR A 54 5.50 -7.81 -0.49
C THR A 54 6.10 -6.44 -0.80
N ILE A 55 5.95 -5.94 -2.03
CA ILE A 55 6.36 -4.57 -2.41
C ILE A 55 5.72 -3.50 -1.51
N TYR A 56 4.54 -3.77 -0.94
CA TYR A 56 3.87 -2.82 -0.04
C TYR A 56 4.46 -2.77 1.36
N ILE A 57 5.23 -3.79 1.75
CA ILE A 57 5.95 -3.83 3.03
C ILE A 57 7.11 -2.84 2.99
N THR A 58 7.93 -2.92 1.93
CA THR A 58 9.10 -2.04 1.76
C THR A 58 8.66 -0.59 1.54
N LEU A 59 7.59 -0.36 0.78
CA LEU A 59 7.02 0.99 0.58
C LEU A 59 6.38 1.58 1.83
N ALA A 60 5.83 0.75 2.71
CA ALA A 60 5.24 1.23 3.96
C ALA A 60 6.29 1.77 4.94
N ASN A 61 7.60 1.53 4.71
CA ASN A 61 8.71 1.91 5.59
C ASN A 61 8.29 1.72 7.05
N ILE A 62 7.78 0.54 7.38
CA ILE A 62 7.57 0.20 8.78
C ILE A 62 8.98 0.18 9.35
N ASP A 63 9.26 1.20 10.15
CA ASP A 63 10.48 1.41 10.90
C ASP A 63 10.96 0.06 11.43
N VAL A 64 11.87 -0.58 10.69
CA VAL A 64 12.58 -1.77 11.14
C VAL A 64 13.24 -1.44 12.48
N GLU A 65 13.67 -0.18 12.63
CA GLU A 65 14.16 0.41 13.86
C GLU A 65 13.13 0.38 15.01
N ASN A 66 11.88 0.77 14.80
CA ASN A 66 10.85 0.75 15.85
C ASN A 66 10.41 -0.68 16.18
N GLY A 67 10.36 -1.57 15.18
CA GLY A 67 10.15 -3.00 15.39
C GLY A 67 11.25 -3.62 16.24
N MET A 68 12.52 -3.36 15.92
CA MET A 68 13.68 -3.80 16.70
C MET A 68 13.73 -3.17 18.09
N LYS A 69 13.38 -1.89 18.24
CA LYS A 69 13.30 -1.22 19.55
C LYS A 69 12.23 -1.87 20.42
N SER A 70 11.04 -2.15 19.88
CA SER A 70 9.94 -2.81 20.61
C SER A 70 10.29 -4.24 21.01
N PHE A 71 11.00 -4.97 20.15
CA PHE A 71 11.50 -6.32 20.46
C PHE A 71 12.54 -6.32 21.59
N LYS A 72 13.46 -5.34 21.61
CA LYS A 72 14.48 -5.21 22.66
C LYS A 72 13.93 -4.82 24.04
N VAL A 73 12.74 -4.21 24.12
CA VAL A 73 12.12 -3.83 25.40
C VAL A 73 11.43 -5.03 26.08
N LEU A 74 11.21 -6.13 25.34
CA LEU A 74 10.53 -7.33 25.81
C LEU A 74 11.49 -8.49 26.18
N ALA A 75 12.81 -8.27 26.09
CA ALA A 75 13.86 -9.24 26.43
C ALA A 75 14.75 -8.68 27.56
#